data_AF-A0A6V6Z1Y3-F1
#
_entry.id   AF-A0A6V6Z1Y3-F1
#
_cell.length_a   1.000
_cell.length_b   1.000
_cell.length_c   1.000
_cell.angle_alpha   90.00
_cell.angle_beta   90.00
_cell.angle_gamma   90.00
#
_symmetry.space_group_name_H-M   'P 1'
#
loop_
_entity.id
_entity.type
_entity.pdbx_description
1 polymer ?
#
loop_
_entity_poly.entity_id
_entity_poly.type
_entity_poly.pdbx_seq_one_letter_code
_entity_poly.pdbx_strand_id
1 'polypeptide(L)'
;MKTINYFNYFFVSIPIFFCLMAIINIGFLSYAMLSTILTGIFQIVIGLKMYVHEPHDKNLQTYFASVLLFFVSLIIICKMGLYDLLNYILFGIPPVIAIYLSLIIYEKAYQ
;
A
#
# COMPACT_ATOMS: atom_id res chain seq x y z
N MET A 1 -1.38 -18.60 6.46
CA MET A 1 -1.34 -17.12 6.53
C MET A 1 -0.03 -16.55 7.08
N LYS A 2 0.65 -17.20 8.05
CA LYS A 2 1.94 -16.72 8.61
C LYS A 2 3.02 -16.39 7.58
N THR A 3 3.22 -17.23 6.56
CA THR A 3 4.19 -16.96 5.48
C THR A 3 3.86 -15.66 4.72
N ILE A 4 2.58 -15.45 4.39
CA ILE A 4 2.11 -14.23 3.72
C ILE A 4 2.38 -13.00 4.59
N ASN A 5 2.15 -13.11 5.91
CA ASN A 5 2.45 -12.05 6.86
C ASN A 5 3.94 -11.66 6.89
N TYR A 6 4.86 -12.64 6.89
CA TYR A 6 6.30 -12.35 6.82
C TYR A 6 6.70 -11.65 5.52
N PHE A 7 6.18 -12.11 4.38
CA PHE A 7 6.42 -11.44 3.09
C PHE A 7 5.85 -10.03 3.09
N ASN A 8 4.64 -9.83 3.62
CA ASN A 8 4.04 -8.51 3.70
C ASN A 8 4.89 -7.52 4.53
N TYR A 9 5.37 -7.93 5.71
CA TYR A 9 6.28 -7.10 6.49
C TYR A 9 7.58 -6.79 5.75
N PHE A 10 8.16 -7.77 5.06
CA PHE A 10 9.34 -7.56 4.25
C PHE A 10 9.11 -6.49 3.17
N PHE A 11 8.03 -6.62 2.38
CA PHE A 11 7.70 -5.65 1.35
C PHE A 11 7.44 -4.25 1.92
N VAL A 12 6.63 -4.11 2.97
CA VAL A 12 6.32 -2.80 3.58
C VAL A 12 7.57 -2.14 4.18
N SER A 13 8.52 -2.94 4.67
CA SER A 13 9.73 -2.42 5.31
C SER A 13 10.80 -1.94 4.33
N ILE A 14 10.85 -2.48 3.10
CA ILE A 14 11.85 -2.09 2.08
C ILE A 14 11.75 -0.60 1.69
N PRO A 15 10.57 -0.04 1.33
CA PRO A 15 10.44 1.38 1.04
C PRO A 15 10.88 2.26 2.22
N ILE A 16 10.53 1.87 3.44
CA ILE A 16 10.90 2.59 4.66
C ILE A 16 12.42 2.59 4.82
N PHE A 17 13.07 1.44 4.64
CA PHE A 17 14.52 1.31 4.69
C PHE A 17 15.21 2.22 3.66
N PHE A 18 14.75 2.24 2.41
CA PHE A 18 15.32 3.13 1.39
C PHE A 18 15.03 4.62 1.65
N CYS A 19 13.86 4.96 2.19
CA CYS A 19 13.57 6.33 2.64
C CYS A 19 14.55 6.79 3.73
N LEU A 20 14.91 5.92 4.68
CA LEU A 20 15.92 6.23 5.70
C LEU A 20 17.32 6.41 5.08
N MET A 21 17.69 5.57 4.12
CA MET A 21 18.95 5.72 3.38
C MET A 21 19.02 7.00 2.55
N ALA A 22 17.87 7.55 2.15
CA ALA A 22 17.80 8.81 1.40
C ALA A 22 18.30 10.02 2.21
N ILE A 23 18.36 9.92 3.55
CA ILE A 23 18.98 10.93 4.42
C ILE A 23 20.48 11.05 4.13
N ILE A 24 21.14 9.93 3.80
CA ILE A 24 22.57 9.89 3.49
C ILE A 24 22.81 10.26 2.02
N ASN A 25 21.98 9.73 1.12
CA ASN A 25 22.07 10.02 -0.31
C ASN A 25 20.68 10.03 -0.95
N ILE A 26 20.27 11.19 -1.45
CA ILE A 26 18.94 11.41 -2.05
C ILE A 26 18.60 10.44 -3.19
N GLY A 27 19.61 9.85 -3.87
CA GLY A 27 19.42 8.82 -4.89
C GLY A 27 18.70 7.57 -4.40
N PHE A 28 18.70 7.28 -3.09
CA PHE A 28 17.92 6.19 -2.50
C PHE A 28 16.40 6.40 -2.59
N LEU A 29 15.93 7.63 -2.82
CA LEU A 29 14.52 7.92 -3.00
C LEU A 29 13.93 7.20 -4.23
N SER A 30 14.68 7.08 -5.32
CA SER A 30 14.25 6.32 -6.51
C SER A 30 14.04 4.84 -6.21
N TYR A 31 14.91 4.25 -5.38
CA TYR A 31 14.77 2.86 -4.93
C TYR A 31 13.56 2.69 -3.99
N ALA A 32 13.33 3.66 -3.10
CA ALA A 32 12.14 3.68 -2.25
C ALA A 32 10.86 3.67 -3.11
N MET A 33 10.75 4.57 -4.10
CA MET A 33 9.59 4.63 -5.00
C MET A 33 9.38 3.32 -5.78
N LEU A 34 10.44 2.74 -6.35
CA LEU A 34 10.35 1.45 -7.05
C LEU A 34 9.88 0.33 -6.11
N SER A 35 10.39 0.27 -4.89
CA SER A 35 9.97 -0.72 -3.91
C SER A 35 8.52 -0.53 -3.43
N THR A 36 8.02 0.71 -3.40
CA THR A 36 6.60 0.99 -3.11
C THR A 36 5.70 0.42 -4.19
N ILE A 37 6.09 0.50 -5.47
CA ILE A 37 5.34 -0.14 -6.57
C ILE A 37 5.30 -1.66 -6.38
N LEU A 38 6.43 -2.29 -6.07
CA LEU A 38 6.49 -3.73 -5.81
C LEU A 38 5.63 -4.13 -4.61
N THR A 39 5.64 -3.32 -3.55
CA THR A 39 4.79 -3.52 -2.36
C THR A 39 3.30 -3.45 -2.73
N GLY A 40 2.90 -2.44 -3.48
CA GLY A 40 1.52 -2.30 -3.95
C GLY A 40 1.06 -3.47 -4.81
N ILE A 41 1.90 -3.95 -5.74
CA ILE A 41 1.59 -5.12 -6.57
C ILE A 41 1.40 -6.37 -5.69
N PHE A 42 2.34 -6.63 -4.78
CA PHE A 42 2.25 -7.76 -3.86
C PHE A 42 0.95 -7.71 -3.04
N GLN A 43 0.64 -6.55 -2.47
CA GLN A 43 -0.53 -6.37 -1.62
C GLN A 43 -1.85 -6.50 -2.39
N ILE A 44 -1.94 -6.00 -3.62
CA ILE A 44 -3.11 -6.20 -4.49
C ILE A 44 -3.31 -7.70 -4.76
N VAL A 45 -2.26 -8.43 -5.13
CA VAL A 45 -2.35 -9.87 -5.44
C VAL A 45 -2.80 -10.67 -4.21
N ILE A 46 -2.18 -10.44 -3.06
CA ILE A 46 -2.52 -11.13 -1.81
C ILE A 46 -3.91 -10.73 -1.32
N GLY A 47 -4.24 -9.43 -1.35
CA GLY A 47 -5.56 -8.93 -1.00
C GLY A 47 -6.64 -9.58 -1.86
N LEU A 48 -6.41 -9.71 -3.18
CA LEU A 48 -7.39 -10.30 -4.10
C LEU A 48 -7.57 -11.77 -3.80
N LYS A 49 -6.48 -12.50 -3.57
CA LYS A 49 -6.52 -13.90 -3.18
C LYS A 49 -7.33 -14.09 -1.89
N MET A 50 -7.13 -13.24 -0.90
CA MET A 50 -7.90 -13.27 0.36
C MET A 50 -9.37 -12.93 0.13
N TYR A 51 -9.67 -11.92 -0.68
CA TYR A 51 -11.03 -11.50 -0.99
C TYR A 51 -11.83 -12.57 -1.76
N VAL A 52 -11.21 -13.27 -2.71
CA VAL A 52 -11.86 -14.38 -3.42
C VAL A 52 -12.19 -15.53 -2.48
N HIS A 53 -11.33 -15.77 -1.47
CA HIS A 53 -11.56 -16.82 -0.48
C HIS A 53 -12.65 -16.43 0.54
N GLU A 54 -12.68 -15.16 0.95
CA GLU A 54 -13.57 -14.61 1.98
C GLU A 54 -14.28 -13.34 1.49
N PRO A 55 -15.19 -13.44 0.50
CA PRO A 55 -15.77 -12.26 -0.16
C PRO A 55 -16.69 -11.43 0.74
N HIS A 56 -17.16 -12.00 1.85
CA HIS A 56 -18.04 -11.34 2.82
C HIS A 56 -17.26 -10.65 3.95
N ASP A 57 -15.93 -10.74 3.97
CA ASP A 57 -15.10 -10.04 4.94
C ASP A 57 -15.15 -8.52 4.68
N LYS A 58 -15.76 -7.78 5.62
CA LYS A 58 -15.94 -6.33 5.53
C LYS A 58 -14.61 -5.58 5.52
N ASN A 59 -13.58 -6.08 6.21
CA ASN A 59 -12.27 -5.42 6.23
C ASN A 59 -11.60 -5.51 4.86
N LEU A 60 -11.72 -6.65 4.18
CA LEU A 60 -11.22 -6.82 2.81
C LEU A 60 -12.00 -5.98 1.80
N GLN A 61 -13.33 -5.90 1.95
CA GLN A 61 -14.16 -5.01 1.14
C GLN A 61 -13.75 -3.54 1.32
N THR A 62 -13.55 -3.09 2.56
CA THR A 62 -13.06 -1.74 2.86
C THR A 62 -11.69 -1.49 2.25
N TYR A 63 -10.76 -2.44 2.36
CA TYR A 63 -9.44 -2.34 1.72
C TYR A 63 -9.55 -2.08 0.22
N PHE A 64 -10.32 -2.90 -0.51
CA PHE A 64 -10.49 -2.74 -1.95
C PHE A 64 -11.23 -1.46 -2.33
N ALA A 65 -12.24 -1.07 -1.55
CA ALA A 65 -12.92 0.21 -1.74
C ALA A 65 -11.95 1.39 -1.57
N SER A 66 -11.07 1.35 -0.56
CA SER A 66 -10.04 2.38 -0.36
C SER A 66 -9.01 2.42 -1.49
N VAL A 67 -8.56 1.27 -1.99
CA VAL A 67 -7.66 1.18 -3.14
C VAL A 67 -8.30 1.78 -4.39
N LEU A 68 -9.56 1.42 -4.68
CA LEU A 68 -10.31 1.96 -5.82
C LEU A 68 -10.51 3.47 -5.68
N LEU A 69 -10.92 3.93 -4.50
CA LEU A 69 -11.12 5.35 -4.21
C LEU A 69 -9.82 6.13 -4.42
N PHE A 70 -8.69 5.62 -3.95
CA PHE A 70 -7.38 6.23 -4.17
C PHE A 70 -7.07 6.44 -5.67
N PHE A 71 -7.21 5.39 -6.49
CA PHE A 71 -6.93 5.50 -7.92
C PHE A 71 -7.92 6.42 -8.66
N VAL A 72 -9.20 6.38 -8.29
CA VAL A 72 -10.22 7.29 -8.85
C VAL A 72 -9.90 8.74 -8.49
N SER A 73 -9.59 9.03 -7.22
CA SER A 73 -9.18 10.36 -6.77
C SER A 73 -7.92 10.85 -7.48
N LEU A 74 -6.92 9.98 -7.66
CA LEU A 74 -5.69 10.30 -8.40
C LEU A 74 -6.00 10.72 -9.83
N ILE A 75 -6.85 9.97 -10.54
CA ILE A 75 -7.24 10.30 -11.93
C ILE A 75 -7.96 11.65 -11.99
N ILE A 76 -8.89 11.92 -11.07
CA ILE A 76 -9.63 13.17 -11.04
C ILE A 76 -8.69 14.36 -10.80
N ILE A 77 -7.81 14.27 -9.80
CA ILE A 77 -6.85 15.33 -9.46
C ILE A 77 -5.91 15.61 -10.64
N CYS A 78 -5.35 14.56 -11.25
CA CYS A 78 -4.49 14.70 -12.43
C CYS A 78 -5.22 15.39 -13.59
N LYS A 79 -6.50 15.09 -13.83
CA LYS A 79 -7.30 15.72 -14.89
C LYS A 79 -7.67 17.16 -14.59
N MET A 80 -7.91 17.49 -13.33
CA MET A 80 -8.28 18.85 -12.90
C MET A 80 -7.07 19.77 -12.74
N GLY A 81 -5.84 19.25 -12.82
CA GLY A 81 -4.61 20.03 -12.64
C GLY A 81 -4.46 20.59 -11.22
N LEU A 82 -5.07 19.94 -10.22
CA LEU A 82 -5.03 20.36 -8.82
C LEU A 82 -3.71 19.91 -8.17
N TYR A 83 -2.60 20.47 -8.61
CA TYR A 83 -1.26 20.01 -8.25
C TYR A 83 -0.75 20.44 -6.86
N ASP A 84 -1.54 21.23 -6.12
CA ASP A 84 -1.17 21.81 -4.82
C ASP A 84 -1.31 20.80 -3.66
N LEU A 85 -1.60 21.27 -2.44
CA LEU A 85 -1.71 20.51 -1.17
C LEU A 85 -2.35 19.11 -1.30
N LEU A 86 -3.32 18.95 -2.21
CA LEU A 86 -3.96 17.67 -2.56
C LEU A 86 -2.98 16.57 -2.96
N ASN A 87 -1.90 16.90 -3.67
CA ASN A 87 -0.87 15.92 -4.04
C ASN A 87 -0.14 15.38 -2.82
N TYR A 88 0.26 16.24 -1.88
CA TYR A 88 0.98 15.80 -0.67
C TYR A 88 0.13 14.85 0.18
N ILE A 89 -1.18 15.13 0.32
CA ILE A 89 -2.11 14.25 1.01
C ILE A 89 -2.23 12.91 0.26
N LEU A 90 -2.35 12.93 -1.07
CA LEU A 90 -2.47 11.72 -1.88
C LEU A 90 -1.23 10.82 -1.77
N PHE A 91 -0.03 11.39 -1.68
CA PHE A 91 1.20 10.62 -1.47
C PHE A 91 1.23 9.88 -0.13
N GLY A 92 0.52 10.39 0.89
CA GLY A 92 0.41 9.75 2.20
C GLY A 92 -0.60 8.60 2.26
N ILE A 93 -1.54 8.51 1.31
CA ILE A 93 -2.60 7.49 1.33
C ILE A 93 -2.08 6.06 1.09
N PRO A 94 -1.22 5.77 0.09
CA PRO A 94 -0.76 4.41 -0.16
C PRO A 94 -0.08 3.74 1.04
N PRO A 95 0.81 4.41 1.80
CA PRO A 95 1.35 3.84 3.04
C PRO A 95 0.27 3.47 4.07
N VAL A 96 -0.76 4.29 4.24
CA VAL A 96 -1.87 4.03 5.16
C VAL A 96 -2.67 2.80 4.72
N ILE A 97 -3.01 2.70 3.44
CA ILE A 97 -3.68 1.53 2.86
C ILE A 97 -2.82 0.27 3.02
N ALA A 98 -1.50 0.39 2.83
CA ALA A 98 -0.57 -0.72 2.98
C ALA A 98 -0.49 -1.22 4.43
N ILE A 99 -0.47 -0.31 5.40
CA ILE A 99 -0.54 -0.65 6.83
C ILE A 99 -1.88 -1.32 7.14
N TYR A 100 -2.99 -0.81 6.60
CA TYR A 100 -4.32 -1.39 6.82
C TYR A 100 -4.39 -2.86 6.37
N LEU A 101 -3.93 -3.20 5.17
CA LEU A 101 -3.89 -4.61 4.75
C LEU A 101 -2.95 -5.44 5.61
N SER A 102 -1.84 -4.86 6.07
CA SER A 102 -0.90 -5.54 6.96
C SER A 102 -1.58 -5.98 8.26
N LEU A 103 -2.45 -5.15 8.82
CA LEU A 103 -3.23 -5.48 10.02
C LEU A 103 -4.21 -6.64 9.75
N ILE A 104 -4.93 -6.62 8.62
CA ILE A 104 -5.84 -7.71 8.23
C ILE A 104 -5.07 -9.04 8.09
N ILE A 105 -3.91 -9.00 7.42
CA ILE A 105 -3.06 -10.18 7.22
C ILE A 105 -2.55 -10.71 8.57
N TYR A 106 -2.16 -9.81 9.48
CA TYR A 106 -1.70 -10.17 10.82
C TYR A 106 -2.80 -10.86 11.63
N GLU A 107 -4.01 -10.28 11.69
CA GLU A 107 -5.16 -10.87 12.38
C GLU A 107 -5.43 -12.28 11.87
N LYS A 108 -5.52 -12.48 10.55
CA LYS A 108 -5.73 -13.80 9.94
C LYS A 108 -4.54 -14.78 10.08
N ALA A 109 -3.37 -14.31 10.48
CA ALA A 109 -2.19 -15.16 10.66
C ALA A 109 -2.07 -15.73 12.07
N TYR A 110 -2.70 -15.09 13.05
CA TYR A 110 -2.56 -15.37 14.48
C TYR A 110 -3.88 -15.55 15.24
N GLN A 111 -5.02 -15.38 14.58
CA GLN A 111 -6.32 -15.91 14.99
C GLN A 111 -6.57 -17.25 14.29
#